data_AF-A0A2N2G7D3-F1
#
_entry.id   AF-A0A2N2G7D3-F1
#
_cell.length_a   1.000
_cell.length_b   1.000
_cell.length_c   1.000
_cell.angle_alpha   90.00
_cell.angle_beta   90.00
_cell.angle_gamma   90.00
#
_symmetry.space_group_name_H-M   'P 1'
#
loop_
_entity.id
_entity.type
_entity.pdbx_description
1 polymer ?
#
loop_
_entity_poly.entity_id
_entity_poly.type
_entity_poly.pdbx_seq_one_letter_code
_entity_poly.pdbx_strand_id
1 'polypeptide(L)'
;MPITNEEEMDKPANGTTHNPVQKMFGKLYDFLASAKLALALLIIILVICTGGATFLSGEKADKYVFSTLWFNALLILLVINIACCFSGRILRRRLTVVSFGMILFHISFVTILLGVVYNSLFYFRGTIRLTEGETLQSGDSNSYDKFVHGRFFSFLRVRGETRLITVHHDYKVGNENKRAAYEIEVGDGGVKKSGVIYVTHNLTHKGFTYYPEVEGYSLFVMLADASGKDIYGAHIPLQSLKQKDGSFIYATGSKEGVSPFPFPQQHIQPFMGLLLGFVPSAEMDRTGQVDYKAYPIVGDDFKIGDEPILEGQVKSGETFHAFNHGLAIREIRYWVTMTVRHEPGKPVVLASLCMGLLGLTITTVGRMFRRRDRAERVL
;
A
#
# COMPACT_ATOMS: atom_id res chain seq x y z
N MET A 1 98.48 11.23 -13.72
CA MET A 1 97.99 10.01 -13.03
C MET A 1 98.45 10.05 -11.59
N PRO A 2 97.68 9.60 -10.58
CA PRO A 2 96.29 9.10 -10.59
C PRO A 2 95.30 9.89 -9.66
N ILE A 3 93.99 10.00 -9.99
CA ILE A 3 92.76 9.25 -9.54
C ILE A 3 92.41 9.54 -8.04
N THR A 4 91.22 9.97 -7.56
CA THR A 4 89.80 9.58 -7.81
C THR A 4 88.78 10.68 -7.44
N ASN A 5 87.68 10.70 -8.20
CA ASN A 5 86.37 11.24 -7.83
C ASN A 5 85.61 10.23 -6.95
N GLU A 6 84.80 10.70 -6.00
CA GLU A 6 83.62 10.03 -5.42
C GLU A 6 82.71 11.16 -4.87
N GLU A 7 81.73 11.60 -5.67
CA GLU A 7 80.29 11.24 -5.58
C GLU A 7 79.56 11.88 -4.38
N GLU A 8 78.99 13.05 -4.67
CA GLU A 8 78.00 13.75 -3.85
C GLU A 8 76.71 12.92 -3.83
N MET A 9 76.38 12.36 -2.66
CA MET A 9 75.23 11.51 -2.45
C MET A 9 73.94 12.35 -2.54
N ASP A 10 73.26 12.20 -3.68
CA ASP A 10 71.99 12.81 -4.04
C ASP A 10 70.90 12.54 -2.99
N LYS A 11 70.26 13.60 -2.48
CA LYS A 11 69.05 13.51 -1.66
C LYS A 11 67.91 13.07 -2.59
N PRO A 12 67.13 12.03 -2.29
CA PRO A 12 65.97 11.72 -3.11
C PRO A 12 64.97 12.87 -3.04
N ALA A 13 64.79 13.55 -4.17
CA ALA A 13 63.67 14.43 -4.42
C ALA A 13 62.38 13.64 -4.21
N ASN A 14 61.61 14.04 -3.20
CA ASN A 14 60.30 13.48 -2.90
C ASN A 14 59.31 13.88 -4.02
N GLY A 15 59.39 13.18 -5.14
CA GLY A 15 58.46 13.28 -6.26
C GLY A 15 57.13 12.64 -5.87
N THR A 16 56.26 13.42 -5.23
CA THR A 16 54.85 13.08 -5.09
C THR A 16 54.21 13.09 -6.47
N THR A 17 54.11 11.92 -7.09
CA THR A 17 53.30 11.70 -8.29
C THR A 17 51.82 11.86 -7.94
N HIS A 18 51.35 13.10 -7.96
CA HIS A 18 49.95 13.45 -7.74
C HIS A 18 49.09 12.92 -8.90
N ASN A 19 48.29 11.89 -8.60
CA ASN A 19 47.45 11.19 -9.58
C ASN A 19 46.24 12.06 -10.03
N PRO A 20 46.03 12.31 -11.34
CA PRO A 20 44.94 13.15 -11.85
C PRO A 20 43.54 12.66 -11.45
N VAL A 21 43.39 11.34 -11.24
CA VAL A 21 42.13 10.72 -10.80
C VAL A 21 41.76 11.20 -9.39
N GLN A 22 42.72 11.32 -8.47
CA GLN A 22 42.46 11.82 -7.11
C GLN A 22 42.00 13.28 -7.11
N LYS A 23 42.55 14.12 -8.00
CA LYS A 23 42.14 15.53 -8.17
C LYS A 23 40.70 15.65 -8.67
N MET A 24 40.27 14.74 -9.54
CA MET A 24 38.89 14.69 -10.03
C MET A 24 37.92 14.26 -8.93
N PHE A 25 38.25 13.24 -8.15
CA PHE A 25 37.45 12.82 -6.99
C PHE A 25 37.34 13.91 -5.91
N GLY A 26 38.42 14.63 -5.62
CA GLY A 26 38.41 15.75 -4.69
C GLY A 26 37.44 16.87 -5.13
N LYS A 27 37.50 17.28 -6.41
CA LYS A 27 36.58 18.27 -6.96
C LYS A 27 35.12 17.82 -6.91
N LEU A 28 34.85 16.55 -7.20
CA LEU A 28 33.50 15.98 -7.12
C LEU A 28 32.98 15.99 -5.69
N TYR A 29 33.81 15.60 -4.72
CA TYR A 29 33.46 15.65 -3.30
C TYR A 29 33.17 17.08 -2.85
N ASP A 30 34.01 18.06 -3.21
CA ASP A 30 33.82 19.46 -2.84
C ASP A 30 32.52 20.04 -3.41
N PHE A 31 32.16 19.67 -4.64
CA PHE A 31 30.88 20.02 -5.24
C PHE A 31 29.70 19.39 -4.47
N LEU A 32 29.77 18.09 -4.20
CA LEU A 32 28.73 17.36 -3.46
C LEU A 32 28.64 17.79 -1.99
N ALA A 33 29.71 18.29 -1.38
CA ALA A 33 29.74 18.81 -0.01
C ALA A 33 29.32 20.29 0.10
N SER A 34 28.75 20.88 -0.96
CA SER A 34 28.31 22.27 -0.97
C SER A 34 26.99 22.48 -0.23
N ALA A 35 27.01 23.33 0.80
CA ALA A 35 25.80 23.75 1.53
C ALA A 35 24.84 24.60 0.66
N LYS A 36 25.35 25.31 -0.35
CA LYS A 36 24.53 26.06 -1.32
C LYS A 36 23.71 25.10 -2.19
N LEU A 37 24.34 24.01 -2.62
CA LEU A 37 23.67 22.94 -3.36
C LEU A 37 22.60 22.26 -2.49
N ALA A 38 22.90 21.98 -1.23
CA ALA A 38 21.94 21.42 -0.27
C ALA A 38 20.66 22.26 -0.18
N LEU A 39 20.82 23.58 0.02
CA LEU A 39 19.70 24.50 0.13
C LEU A 39 18.89 24.58 -1.16
N ALA A 40 19.57 24.65 -2.32
CA ALA A 40 18.90 24.68 -3.62
C ALA A 40 18.08 23.39 -3.87
N LEU A 41 18.68 22.22 -3.65
CA LEU A 41 18.01 20.93 -3.78
C LEU A 41 16.80 20.82 -2.85
N LEU A 42 16.95 21.24 -1.59
CA LEU A 42 15.87 21.23 -0.62
C LEU A 42 14.69 22.11 -1.07
N ILE A 43 14.96 23.33 -1.56
CA ILE A 43 13.91 24.24 -2.05
C ILE A 43 13.23 23.65 -3.29
N ILE A 44 13.98 23.12 -4.25
CA ILE A 44 13.43 22.47 -5.45
C ILE A 44 12.51 21.31 -5.06
N ILE A 45 12.98 20.42 -4.18
CA ILE A 45 12.20 19.28 -3.70
C ILE A 45 10.94 19.77 -2.98
N LEU A 46 11.05 20.80 -2.13
CA LEU A 46 9.90 21.36 -1.42
C LEU A 46 8.84 21.91 -2.38
N VAL A 47 9.25 22.70 -3.39
CA VAL A 47 8.35 23.25 -4.41
C VAL A 47 7.64 22.13 -5.18
N ILE A 48 8.37 21.08 -5.57
CA ILE A 48 7.82 19.92 -6.26
C ILE A 48 6.82 19.16 -5.37
N CYS A 49 7.16 18.95 -4.09
CA CYS A 49 6.27 18.29 -3.12
C CYS A 49 4.99 19.08 -2.91
N THR A 50 5.09 20.39 -2.67
CA THR A 50 3.91 21.25 -2.47
C THR A 50 3.08 21.32 -3.74
N GLY A 51 3.68 21.55 -4.91
CA GLY A 51 2.97 21.56 -6.18
C GLY A 51 2.27 20.24 -6.47
N GLY A 52 2.97 19.11 -6.30
CA GLY A 52 2.39 17.77 -6.47
C GLY A 52 1.21 17.51 -5.54
N ALA A 53 1.33 17.89 -4.26
CA ALA A 53 0.26 17.69 -3.28
C ALA A 53 -0.94 18.64 -3.44
N THR A 54 -0.71 19.86 -3.96
CA THR A 54 -1.78 20.86 -4.13
C THR A 54 -2.55 20.68 -5.44
N PHE A 55 -1.88 20.35 -6.54
CA PHE A 55 -2.51 20.32 -7.87
C PHE A 55 -2.97 18.92 -8.30
N LEU A 56 -2.48 17.85 -7.68
CA LEU A 56 -2.84 16.48 -8.03
C LEU A 56 -3.54 15.79 -6.85
N SER A 57 -4.55 14.98 -7.13
CA SER A 57 -5.12 14.08 -6.12
C SER A 57 -4.04 13.09 -5.63
N GLY A 58 -4.13 12.62 -4.40
CA GLY A 58 -3.07 11.83 -3.76
C GLY A 58 -2.56 10.64 -4.60
N GLU A 59 -3.46 9.90 -5.26
CA GLU A 59 -3.08 8.80 -6.16
C GLU A 59 -2.33 9.26 -7.42
N LYS A 60 -2.77 10.37 -8.02
CA LYS A 60 -2.11 10.94 -9.20
C LYS A 60 -0.75 11.54 -8.84
N ALA A 61 -0.67 12.27 -7.73
CA ALA A 61 0.58 12.84 -7.22
C ALA A 61 1.63 11.75 -7.00
N ASP A 62 1.22 10.63 -6.37
CA ASP A 62 2.10 9.49 -6.15
C ASP A 62 2.60 8.89 -7.47
N LYS A 63 1.68 8.59 -8.39
CA LYS A 63 2.02 7.96 -9.68
C LYS A 63 2.92 8.83 -10.56
N TYR A 64 2.65 10.14 -10.65
CA TYR A 64 3.32 11.02 -11.60
C TYR A 64 4.52 11.78 -11.03
N VAL A 65 4.64 11.89 -9.71
CA VAL A 65 5.74 12.62 -9.06
C VAL A 65 6.49 11.70 -8.10
N PHE A 66 5.85 11.24 -7.02
CA PHE A 66 6.59 10.65 -5.88
C PHE A 66 7.16 9.24 -6.13
N SER A 67 6.54 8.46 -7.02
CA SER A 67 7.00 7.13 -7.41
C SER A 67 7.94 7.14 -8.64
N THR A 68 8.28 8.33 -9.16
CA THR A 68 9.14 8.44 -10.35
C THR A 68 10.62 8.31 -10.04
N LEU A 69 11.41 7.85 -11.01
CA LEU A 69 12.86 7.73 -10.83
C LEU A 69 13.55 9.07 -10.67
N TRP A 70 13.14 10.08 -11.44
CA TRP A 70 13.80 11.39 -11.41
C TRP A 70 13.63 12.03 -10.04
N PHE A 71 12.45 11.89 -9.42
CA PHE A 71 12.19 12.44 -8.09
C PHE A 71 12.97 11.68 -7.02
N ASN A 72 12.97 10.35 -7.08
CA ASN A 72 13.79 9.52 -6.19
C ASN A 72 15.30 9.80 -6.35
N ALA A 73 15.76 10.08 -7.57
CA ALA A 73 17.15 10.47 -7.84
C ALA A 73 17.50 11.84 -7.22
N LEU A 74 16.58 12.81 -7.25
CA LEU A 74 16.75 14.09 -6.54
C LEU A 74 16.86 13.89 -5.02
N LEU A 75 16.02 13.03 -4.45
CA LEU A 75 16.09 12.69 -3.02
C LEU A 75 17.42 12.01 -2.67
N ILE A 76 17.88 11.04 -3.49
CA ILE A 76 19.18 10.38 -3.31
C ILE A 76 20.33 11.38 -3.43
N LEU A 77 20.27 12.29 -4.40
CA LEU A 77 21.27 13.35 -4.57
C LEU A 77 21.33 14.26 -3.33
N LEU A 78 20.17 14.65 -2.79
CA LEU A 78 20.10 15.42 -1.54
C LEU A 78 20.69 14.64 -0.36
N VAL A 79 20.39 13.34 -0.24
CA VAL A 79 20.96 12.46 0.79
C VAL A 79 22.49 12.42 0.72
N ILE A 80 23.04 12.17 -0.47
CA ILE A 80 24.49 12.12 -0.69
C ILE A 80 25.12 13.48 -0.35
N ASN A 81 24.52 14.58 -0.82
CA ASN A 81 25.00 15.92 -0.55
C ASN A 81 25.05 16.22 0.96
N ILE A 82 23.99 15.93 1.69
CA ILE A 82 23.93 16.17 3.14
C ILE A 82 24.92 15.27 3.89
N ALA A 83 25.07 14.01 3.50
CA ALA A 83 26.05 13.11 4.08
C ALA A 83 27.49 13.63 3.89
N CYS A 84 27.83 14.12 2.70
CA CYS A 84 29.12 14.75 2.41
C CYS A 84 29.33 16.04 3.24
N CYS A 85 28.33 16.93 3.28
CA CYS A 85 28.38 18.15 4.10
C CYS A 85 28.58 17.84 5.59
N PHE A 86 27.90 16.80 6.08
CA PHE A 86 27.89 16.41 7.48
C PHE A 86 29.22 15.75 7.89
N SER A 87 29.72 14.80 7.09
CA SER A 87 31.00 14.09 7.33
C SER A 87 32.19 15.04 7.45
N GLY A 88 32.32 16.02 6.55
CA GLY A 88 33.41 17.00 6.61
C GLY A 88 33.39 17.89 7.86
N ARG A 89 32.19 18.12 8.42
CA ARG A 89 31.98 18.99 9.59
C ARG A 89 32.06 18.23 10.92
N ILE A 90 31.70 16.95 10.97
CA ILE A 90 31.62 16.16 12.21
C ILE A 90 32.99 15.65 12.69
N LEU A 91 33.87 15.23 11.78
CA LEU A 91 35.17 14.62 12.13
C LEU A 91 36.10 15.53 12.96
N ARG A 92 35.85 16.84 13.03
CA ARG A 92 36.68 17.81 13.76
C ARG A 92 36.04 18.38 15.02
N ARG A 93 34.84 17.91 15.41
CA ARG A 93 34.08 18.50 16.52
C ARG A 93 34.20 17.68 17.81
N ARG A 94 34.39 18.37 18.94
CA ARG A 94 34.28 17.77 20.27
C ARG A 94 32.82 17.40 20.59
N LEU A 95 32.62 16.23 21.21
CA LEU A 95 31.32 15.75 21.64
C LEU A 95 30.86 16.49 22.90
N THR A 96 29.94 17.41 22.70
CA THR A 96 29.18 18.12 23.75
C THR A 96 27.69 17.84 23.60
N VAL A 97 26.87 18.11 24.62
CA VAL A 97 25.41 17.91 24.57
C VAL A 97 24.77 18.62 23.37
N VAL A 98 25.15 19.87 23.10
CA VAL A 98 24.63 20.65 21.97
C VAL A 98 25.06 20.06 20.62
N SER A 99 26.33 19.62 20.49
CA SER A 99 26.79 19.00 19.25
C SER A 99 26.17 17.61 19.03
N PHE A 100 25.96 16.85 20.10
CA PHE A 100 25.27 15.55 20.05
C PHE A 100 23.83 15.70 19.55
N GLY A 101 23.06 16.64 20.10
CA GLY A 101 21.71 16.91 19.61
C GLY A 101 21.69 17.32 18.13
N MET A 102 22.63 18.17 17.69
CA MET A 102 22.75 18.56 16.29
C MET A 102 23.10 17.37 15.39
N ILE A 103 24.02 16.50 15.81
CA ILE A 103 24.37 15.27 15.08
C ILE A 103 23.16 14.37 14.91
N LEU A 104 22.44 14.12 16.01
CA LEU A 104 21.26 13.28 16.03
C LEU A 104 20.20 13.78 15.05
N PHE A 105 19.97 15.10 15.02
CA PHE A 105 19.06 15.73 14.07
C PHE A 105 19.49 15.53 12.60
N HIS A 106 20.77 15.70 12.27
CA HIS A 106 21.22 15.51 10.88
C HIS A 106 21.14 14.05 10.45
N ILE A 107 21.52 13.12 11.33
CA ILE A 107 21.36 11.69 11.07
C ILE A 107 19.88 11.36 10.85
N SER A 108 18.98 11.87 11.70
CA SER A 108 17.54 11.65 11.51
C SER A 108 17.02 12.19 10.19
N PHE A 109 17.52 13.35 9.74
CA PHE A 109 17.07 13.94 8.50
C PHE A 109 17.49 13.08 7.30
N VAL A 110 18.73 12.58 7.31
CA VAL A 110 19.24 11.64 6.29
C VAL A 110 18.45 10.33 6.30
N THR A 111 18.18 9.76 7.48
CA THR A 111 17.43 8.50 7.58
C THR A 111 15.96 8.66 7.21
N ILE A 112 15.34 9.82 7.45
CA ILE A 112 13.99 10.15 6.92
C ILE A 112 14.00 10.08 5.39
N LEU A 113 14.92 10.78 4.73
CA LEU A 113 14.98 10.81 3.27
C LEU A 113 15.23 9.41 2.68
N LEU A 114 16.16 8.65 3.28
CA LEU A 114 16.39 7.25 2.90
C LEU A 114 15.15 6.38 3.11
N GLY A 115 14.42 6.56 4.22
CA GLY A 115 13.17 5.85 4.48
C GLY A 115 12.09 6.17 3.46
N VAL A 116 11.97 7.43 3.03
CA VAL A 116 11.03 7.84 1.97
C VAL A 116 11.38 7.19 0.63
N VAL A 117 12.65 7.25 0.22
CA VAL A 117 13.11 6.61 -1.03
C VAL A 117 12.90 5.10 -0.96
N TYR A 118 13.27 4.46 0.16
CA TYR A 118 13.08 3.03 0.35
C TYR A 118 11.60 2.64 0.29
N ASN A 119 10.72 3.41 0.91
CA ASN A 119 9.29 3.19 0.80
C ASN A 119 8.81 3.32 -0.66
N SER A 120 9.16 4.41 -1.35
CA SER A 120 8.78 4.67 -2.75
C SER A 120 9.19 3.53 -3.69
N LEU A 121 10.36 2.93 -3.47
CA LEU A 121 10.89 1.86 -4.32
C LEU A 121 10.28 0.48 -4.05
N PHE A 122 9.85 0.19 -2.83
CA PHE A 122 9.48 -1.16 -2.38
C PHE A 122 8.07 -1.30 -1.80
N TYR A 123 7.24 -0.24 -1.79
CA TYR A 123 5.89 -0.35 -1.27
C TYR A 123 5.01 -1.29 -2.10
N PHE A 124 3.93 -1.79 -1.49
CA PHE A 124 2.84 -2.46 -2.16
C PHE A 124 1.51 -2.06 -1.54
N ARG A 125 0.51 -1.83 -2.38
CA ARG A 125 -0.89 -1.57 -1.98
C ARG A 125 -1.78 -2.35 -2.94
N GLY A 126 -2.45 -3.38 -2.43
CA GLY A 126 -3.38 -4.19 -3.19
C GLY A 126 -4.76 -4.21 -2.53
N THR A 127 -5.78 -4.42 -3.33
CA THR A 127 -7.16 -4.58 -2.89
C THR A 127 -7.58 -6.00 -3.22
N ILE A 128 -7.89 -6.81 -2.20
CA ILE A 128 -8.41 -8.17 -2.36
C ILE A 128 -9.90 -8.19 -2.03
N ARG A 129 -10.63 -9.15 -2.60
CA ARG A 129 -12.03 -9.40 -2.27
C ARG A 129 -12.18 -10.86 -1.86
N LEU A 130 -12.77 -11.11 -0.69
CA LEU A 130 -12.97 -12.44 -0.15
C LEU A 130 -14.42 -12.62 0.31
N THR A 131 -15.02 -13.73 -0.08
CA THR A 131 -16.27 -14.26 0.47
C THR A 131 -15.97 -15.13 1.70
N GLU A 132 -16.91 -15.25 2.64
CA GLU A 132 -16.72 -16.12 3.80
C GLU A 132 -16.38 -17.57 3.38
N GLY A 133 -15.34 -18.13 3.98
CA GLY A 133 -14.81 -19.43 3.65
C GLY A 133 -13.88 -19.47 2.43
N GLU A 134 -13.77 -18.37 1.68
CA GLU A 134 -12.87 -18.25 0.53
C GLU A 134 -11.42 -18.06 0.98
N THR A 135 -10.50 -18.64 0.20
CA THR A 135 -9.06 -18.52 0.37
C THR A 135 -8.45 -18.05 -0.94
N LEU A 136 -7.64 -17.00 -0.91
CA LEU A 136 -6.89 -16.49 -2.04
C LEU A 136 -5.38 -16.71 -1.86
N GLN A 137 -4.70 -16.98 -2.96
CA GLN A 137 -3.24 -17.05 -3.00
C GLN A 137 -2.66 -15.63 -3.01
N SER A 138 -2.01 -15.24 -1.92
CA SER A 138 -1.56 -13.85 -1.73
C SER A 138 -0.45 -13.45 -2.70
N GLY A 139 0.29 -14.43 -3.22
CA GLY A 139 1.38 -14.25 -4.19
C GLY A 139 0.92 -14.19 -5.66
N ASP A 140 -0.34 -14.50 -5.95
CA ASP A 140 -0.89 -14.40 -7.31
C ASP A 140 -1.44 -12.98 -7.54
N SER A 141 -1.04 -12.34 -8.64
CA SER A 141 -1.56 -11.02 -8.99
C SER A 141 -3.05 -11.04 -9.36
N ASN A 142 -3.59 -12.19 -9.79
CA ASN A 142 -5.01 -12.34 -10.11
C ASN A 142 -5.91 -12.33 -8.86
N SER A 143 -5.34 -12.51 -7.67
CA SER A 143 -6.07 -12.41 -6.40
C SER A 143 -6.42 -10.96 -6.00
N TYR A 144 -5.91 -9.96 -6.73
CA TYR A 144 -6.10 -8.55 -6.41
C TYR A 144 -6.97 -7.86 -7.47
N ASP A 145 -8.09 -7.29 -7.04
CA ASP A 145 -8.96 -6.46 -7.89
C ASP A 145 -8.19 -5.28 -8.51
N LYS A 146 -7.33 -4.67 -7.69
CA LYS A 146 -6.46 -3.54 -8.05
C LYS A 146 -5.20 -3.59 -7.21
N PHE A 147 -4.08 -3.21 -7.78
CA PHE A 147 -2.84 -3.05 -7.03
C PHE A 147 -1.92 -2.00 -7.64
N VAL A 148 -1.09 -1.41 -6.78
CA VAL A 148 -0.01 -0.50 -7.14
C VAL A 148 1.20 -0.83 -6.28
N HIS A 149 2.39 -0.77 -6.84
CA HIS A 149 3.61 -1.10 -6.12
C HIS A 149 4.80 -0.27 -6.58
N GLY A 150 5.80 -0.19 -5.71
CA GLY A 150 7.09 0.39 -6.01
C GLY A 150 7.83 -0.43 -7.06
N ARG A 151 8.75 0.24 -7.77
CA ARG A 151 9.47 -0.33 -8.92
C ARG A 151 10.21 -1.64 -8.64
N PHE A 152 10.71 -1.82 -7.42
CA PHE A 152 11.51 -2.98 -7.02
C PHE A 152 10.75 -3.94 -6.10
N PHE A 153 9.43 -3.78 -5.99
CA PHE A 153 8.57 -4.76 -5.33
C PHE A 153 8.42 -6.02 -6.20
N SER A 154 8.25 -7.18 -5.55
CA SER A 154 8.01 -8.46 -6.21
C SER A 154 6.94 -9.25 -5.46
N PHE A 155 5.97 -9.79 -6.20
CA PHE A 155 4.90 -10.64 -5.66
C PHE A 155 5.42 -11.91 -4.97
N LEU A 156 6.63 -12.38 -5.32
CA LEU A 156 7.29 -13.50 -4.63
C LEU A 156 7.53 -13.24 -3.13
N ARG A 157 7.51 -11.97 -2.70
CA ARG A 157 7.59 -11.59 -1.29
C ARG A 157 6.28 -11.80 -0.53
N VAL A 158 5.15 -11.80 -1.23
CA VAL A 158 3.83 -12.08 -0.66
C VAL A 158 3.62 -13.59 -0.70
N ARG A 159 4.00 -14.28 0.38
CA ARG A 159 3.88 -15.74 0.46
C ARG A 159 2.64 -16.15 1.26
N GLY A 160 2.06 -17.26 0.86
CA GLY A 160 0.94 -17.90 1.54
C GLY A 160 -0.42 -17.40 1.06
N GLU A 161 -1.40 -17.67 1.88
CA GLU A 161 -2.82 -17.54 1.59
C GLU A 161 -3.46 -16.53 2.52
N THR A 162 -4.51 -15.89 2.04
CA THR A 162 -5.42 -15.08 2.86
C THR A 162 -6.80 -15.70 2.78
N ARG A 163 -7.36 -16.04 3.94
CA ARG A 163 -8.69 -16.63 4.07
C ARG A 163 -9.57 -15.73 4.90
N LEU A 164 -10.81 -15.52 4.45
CA LEU A 164 -11.86 -14.97 5.30
C LEU A 164 -12.55 -16.12 6.02
N ILE A 165 -12.41 -16.19 7.34
CA ILE A 165 -13.03 -17.23 8.16
C ILE A 165 -14.51 -16.93 8.33
N THR A 166 -14.83 -15.75 8.86
CA THR A 166 -16.20 -15.34 9.15
C THR A 166 -16.32 -13.82 9.29
N VAL A 167 -17.52 -13.31 9.10
CA VAL A 167 -17.91 -11.91 9.33
C VAL A 167 -18.86 -11.84 10.53
N HIS A 168 -18.51 -10.98 11.47
CA HIS A 168 -19.30 -10.69 12.66
C HIS A 168 -20.02 -9.35 12.49
N HIS A 169 -21.34 -9.39 12.41
CA HIS A 169 -22.19 -8.20 12.51
C HIS A 169 -22.42 -7.79 13.97
N ASP A 170 -22.71 -6.51 14.17
CA ASP A 170 -22.91 -5.90 15.49
C ASP A 170 -21.78 -6.17 16.48
N TYR A 171 -20.55 -6.21 15.97
CA TYR A 171 -19.37 -6.47 16.77
C TYR A 171 -19.13 -5.34 17.77
N LYS A 172 -19.08 -5.68 19.07
CA LYS A 172 -18.85 -4.73 20.16
C LYS A 172 -17.49 -4.94 20.79
N VAL A 173 -16.77 -3.85 21.02
CA VAL A 173 -15.52 -3.83 21.80
C VAL A 173 -15.71 -2.89 22.98
N GLY A 174 -15.82 -3.46 24.17
CA GLY A 174 -16.27 -2.72 25.35
C GLY A 174 -17.69 -2.16 25.12
N ASN A 175 -17.86 -0.85 25.27
CA ASN A 175 -19.14 -0.17 25.06
C ASN A 175 -19.31 0.39 23.65
N GLU A 176 -18.33 0.22 22.76
CA GLU A 176 -18.38 0.77 21.40
C GLU A 176 -18.85 -0.30 20.39
N ASN A 177 -19.89 0.02 19.61
CA ASN A 177 -20.30 -0.79 18.47
C ASN A 177 -19.37 -0.48 17.28
N LYS A 178 -18.62 -1.47 16.81
CA LYS A 178 -17.72 -1.40 15.65
C LYS A 178 -18.39 -1.76 14.33
N ARG A 179 -19.70 -2.02 14.35
CA ARG A 179 -20.59 -2.40 13.24
C ARG A 179 -20.29 -3.77 12.65
N ALA A 180 -19.09 -3.98 12.14
CA ALA A 180 -18.67 -5.24 11.55
C ALA A 180 -17.21 -5.54 11.90
N ALA A 181 -16.90 -6.83 12.04
CA ALA A 181 -15.55 -7.32 12.22
C ALA A 181 -15.33 -8.59 11.40
N TYR A 182 -14.09 -8.80 10.96
CA TYR A 182 -13.75 -9.83 9.99
C TYR A 182 -12.66 -10.70 10.59
N GLU A 183 -12.95 -11.98 10.82
CA GLU A 183 -11.94 -12.94 11.23
C GLU A 183 -11.22 -13.44 9.99
N ILE A 184 -9.90 -13.21 9.95
CA ILE A 184 -9.06 -13.58 8.82
C ILE A 184 -7.89 -14.44 9.27
N GLU A 185 -7.45 -15.32 8.38
CA GLU A 185 -6.22 -16.08 8.52
C GLU A 185 -5.28 -15.73 7.37
N VAL A 186 -4.02 -15.40 7.71
CA VAL A 186 -2.98 -15.06 6.75
C VAL A 186 -1.72 -15.88 7.01
N GLY A 187 -1.11 -16.42 5.96
CA GLY A 187 0.18 -17.11 6.06
C GLY A 187 0.29 -18.35 5.19
N ASP A 188 1.39 -19.09 5.36
CA ASP A 188 1.75 -20.25 4.53
C ASP A 188 2.01 -21.45 5.45
N GLY A 189 1.44 -22.62 5.10
CA GLY A 189 1.74 -24.02 5.50
C GLY A 189 2.07 -24.38 6.96
N GLY A 190 2.86 -23.58 7.66
CA GLY A 190 3.23 -23.75 9.07
C GLY A 190 3.38 -22.45 9.88
N VAL A 191 3.21 -21.26 9.28
CA VAL A 191 3.20 -19.97 10.01
C VAL A 191 1.97 -19.17 9.58
N LYS A 192 0.82 -19.57 10.09
CA LYS A 192 -0.45 -18.86 9.92
C LYS A 192 -0.70 -17.95 11.11
N LYS A 193 -1.28 -16.79 10.85
CA LYS A 193 -1.73 -15.85 11.87
C LYS A 193 -3.21 -15.59 11.64
N SER A 194 -4.04 -15.99 12.60
CA SER A 194 -5.44 -15.58 12.63
C SER A 194 -5.61 -14.32 13.46
N GLY A 195 -6.61 -13.52 13.13
CA GLY A 195 -7.00 -12.36 13.91
C GLY A 195 -8.26 -11.70 13.37
N VAL A 196 -8.91 -10.94 14.25
CA VAL A 196 -10.10 -10.15 13.90
C VAL A 196 -9.68 -8.74 13.52
N ILE A 197 -10.12 -8.27 12.36
CA ILE A 197 -9.94 -6.90 11.91
C ILE A 197 -11.26 -6.14 11.89
N TYR A 198 -11.22 -4.83 12.12
CA TYR A 198 -12.36 -3.92 12.04
C TYR A 198 -11.82 -2.50 11.77
N VAL A 199 -12.70 -1.49 11.65
CA VAL A 199 -12.34 -0.14 11.19
C VAL A 199 -11.10 0.47 11.86
N THR A 200 -10.88 0.20 13.15
CA THR A 200 -9.74 0.75 13.92
C THR A 200 -8.70 -0.31 14.32
N HIS A 201 -8.82 -1.55 13.86
CA HIS A 201 -7.92 -2.64 14.22
C HIS A 201 -7.56 -3.49 13.00
N ASN A 202 -6.26 -3.64 12.76
CA ASN A 202 -5.72 -4.30 11.58
C ASN A 202 -4.86 -5.49 11.99
N LEU A 203 -4.71 -6.44 11.06
CA LEU A 203 -3.81 -7.57 11.23
C LEU A 203 -2.54 -7.29 10.44
N THR A 204 -1.37 -7.46 11.09
CA THR A 204 -0.08 -7.42 10.41
C THR A 204 0.60 -8.77 10.47
N HIS A 205 1.10 -9.24 9.32
CA HIS A 205 1.87 -10.48 9.18
C HIS A 205 2.98 -10.30 8.14
N LYS A 206 4.23 -10.64 8.50
CA LYS A 206 5.42 -10.55 7.62
C LYS A 206 5.58 -9.20 6.89
N GLY A 207 5.23 -8.10 7.56
CA GLY A 207 5.32 -6.75 6.99
C GLY A 207 4.17 -6.33 6.08
N PHE A 208 3.13 -7.16 5.93
CA PHE A 208 1.88 -6.83 5.25
C PHE A 208 0.79 -6.57 6.28
N THR A 209 0.05 -5.48 6.10
CA THR A 209 -1.05 -5.08 6.98
C THR A 209 -2.37 -5.08 6.21
N TYR A 210 -3.39 -5.68 6.82
CA TYR A 210 -4.71 -5.90 6.23
C TYR A 210 -5.72 -4.95 6.87
N TYR A 211 -6.38 -4.14 6.04
CA TYR A 211 -7.38 -3.16 6.44
C TYR A 211 -8.74 -3.52 5.81
N PRO A 212 -9.83 -3.56 6.58
CA PRO A 212 -11.15 -3.72 5.99
C PRO A 212 -11.55 -2.43 5.28
N GLU A 213 -12.24 -2.54 4.14
CA GLU A 213 -12.64 -1.39 3.34
C GLU A 213 -14.16 -1.33 3.14
N VAL A 214 -14.72 -2.34 2.48
CA VAL A 214 -16.15 -2.42 2.16
C VAL A 214 -16.63 -3.85 2.34
N GLU A 215 -17.79 -4.02 2.96
CA GLU A 215 -18.51 -5.29 3.06
C GLU A 215 -19.78 -5.32 2.20
N GLY A 216 -20.22 -6.54 1.87
CA GLY A 216 -21.46 -6.78 1.15
C GLY A 216 -21.92 -8.23 1.22
N TYR A 217 -22.93 -8.57 0.43
CA TYR A 217 -23.49 -9.91 0.33
C TYR A 217 -23.02 -10.61 -0.94
N SER A 218 -22.79 -11.91 -0.84
CA SER A 218 -22.38 -12.79 -1.93
C SER A 218 -23.42 -13.90 -2.07
N LEU A 219 -24.03 -13.99 -3.25
CA LEU A 219 -25.08 -14.98 -3.53
C LEU A 219 -24.44 -16.21 -4.15
N PHE A 220 -24.64 -17.39 -3.56
CA PHE A 220 -24.26 -18.65 -4.19
C PHE A 220 -25.35 -19.08 -5.16
N VAL A 221 -25.08 -18.88 -6.45
CA VAL A 221 -26.01 -19.20 -7.54
C VAL A 221 -25.63 -20.52 -8.15
N MET A 222 -26.57 -21.46 -8.09
CA MET A 222 -26.50 -22.77 -8.71
C MET A 222 -27.29 -22.76 -10.01
N LEU A 223 -26.71 -23.32 -11.05
CA LEU A 223 -27.32 -23.54 -12.35
C LEU A 223 -27.53 -25.04 -12.56
N ALA A 224 -28.74 -25.41 -12.91
CA ALA A 224 -29.13 -26.76 -13.28
C ALA A 224 -29.55 -26.81 -14.75
N ASP A 225 -29.27 -27.94 -15.40
CA ASP A 225 -29.73 -28.21 -16.76
C ASP A 225 -31.26 -28.48 -16.82
N ALA A 226 -31.78 -28.72 -18.03
CA ALA A 226 -33.20 -28.99 -18.25
C ALA A 226 -33.71 -30.26 -17.55
N SER A 227 -32.83 -31.17 -17.13
CA SER A 227 -33.18 -32.37 -16.36
C SER A 227 -33.19 -32.14 -14.84
N GLY A 228 -32.79 -30.94 -14.40
CA GLY A 228 -32.66 -30.58 -12.98
C GLY A 228 -31.32 -30.98 -12.36
N LYS A 229 -30.32 -31.38 -13.16
CA LYS A 229 -28.99 -31.70 -12.66
C LYS A 229 -28.14 -30.43 -12.55
N ASP A 230 -27.53 -30.21 -11.41
CA ASP A 230 -26.59 -29.10 -11.19
C ASP A 230 -25.36 -29.22 -12.10
N ILE A 231 -25.10 -28.17 -12.89
CA ILE A 231 -23.99 -28.10 -13.87
C ILE A 231 -23.00 -26.99 -13.57
N TYR A 232 -23.36 -26.00 -12.75
CA TYR A 232 -22.49 -24.88 -12.40
C TYR A 232 -22.91 -24.24 -11.07
N GLY A 233 -21.94 -23.71 -10.33
CA GLY A 233 -22.17 -23.01 -9.07
C GLY A 233 -21.10 -21.96 -8.82
N ALA A 234 -21.50 -20.74 -8.46
CA ALA A 234 -20.55 -19.67 -8.15
C ALA A 234 -21.08 -18.71 -7.09
N HIS A 235 -20.17 -18.19 -6.28
CA HIS A 235 -20.43 -17.05 -5.39
C HIS A 235 -20.34 -15.75 -6.19
N ILE A 236 -21.45 -15.01 -6.23
CA ILE A 236 -21.56 -13.73 -6.94
C ILE A 236 -21.58 -12.61 -5.90
N PRO A 237 -20.46 -11.86 -5.73
CA PRO A 237 -20.41 -10.74 -4.82
C PRO A 237 -21.21 -9.55 -5.36
N LEU A 238 -22.12 -9.03 -4.55
CA LEU A 238 -22.95 -7.87 -4.86
C LEU A 238 -22.29 -6.57 -4.39
N GLN A 239 -22.30 -5.54 -5.22
CA GLN A 239 -21.82 -4.20 -4.86
C GLN A 239 -22.76 -3.55 -3.84
N SER A 240 -22.17 -2.95 -2.80
CA SER A 240 -22.88 -2.14 -1.80
C SER A 240 -22.99 -0.68 -2.30
N LEU A 241 -24.10 -0.33 -2.93
CA LEU A 241 -24.34 0.98 -3.52
C LEU A 241 -25.16 1.86 -2.58
N LYS A 242 -24.50 2.87 -1.97
CA LYS A 242 -25.17 3.83 -1.10
C LYS A 242 -26.05 4.78 -1.91
N GLN A 243 -27.32 4.87 -1.54
CA GLN A 243 -28.31 5.75 -2.12
C GLN A 243 -28.26 7.16 -1.51
N LYS A 244 -28.90 8.13 -2.18
CA LYS A 244 -28.97 9.53 -1.73
C LYS A 244 -29.68 9.68 -0.37
N ASP A 245 -30.63 8.80 -0.08
CA ASP A 245 -31.38 8.75 1.19
C ASP A 245 -30.61 8.05 2.33
N GLY A 246 -29.42 7.52 2.04
CA GLY A 246 -28.58 6.80 3.01
C GLY A 246 -28.82 5.30 3.08
N SER A 247 -29.81 4.76 2.37
CA SER A 247 -30.02 3.31 2.22
C SER A 247 -28.94 2.67 1.34
N PHE A 248 -28.85 1.34 1.36
CA PHE A 248 -27.94 0.58 0.51
C PHE A 248 -28.73 -0.33 -0.43
N ILE A 249 -28.32 -0.36 -1.69
CA ILE A 249 -28.74 -1.36 -2.67
C ILE A 249 -27.58 -2.34 -2.84
N TYR A 250 -27.87 -3.64 -2.72
CA TYR A 250 -26.91 -4.70 -3.01
C TYR A 250 -27.23 -5.29 -4.36
N ALA A 251 -26.39 -5.07 -5.36
CA ALA A 251 -26.65 -5.62 -6.69
C ALA A 251 -25.36 -5.92 -7.46
N THR A 252 -25.47 -6.77 -8.48
CA THR A 252 -24.40 -6.95 -9.46
C THR A 252 -24.17 -5.66 -10.23
N GLY A 253 -22.92 -5.33 -10.50
CA GLY A 253 -22.60 -4.11 -11.23
C GLY A 253 -21.14 -3.72 -11.16
N SER A 254 -20.86 -2.53 -11.69
CA SER A 254 -19.55 -1.87 -11.64
C SER A 254 -19.59 -0.71 -10.64
N LYS A 255 -18.48 0.03 -10.55
CA LYS A 255 -18.45 1.30 -9.81
C LYS A 255 -19.37 2.37 -10.42
N GLU A 256 -19.79 2.20 -11.67
CA GLU A 256 -20.67 3.14 -12.39
C GLU A 256 -22.15 2.90 -12.07
N GLY A 257 -22.50 1.74 -11.50
CA GLY A 257 -23.85 1.43 -11.08
C GLY A 257 -24.22 -0.04 -11.24
N VAL A 258 -25.51 -0.30 -11.08
CA VAL A 258 -26.11 -1.62 -11.26
C VAL A 258 -26.04 -2.01 -12.74
N SER A 259 -25.50 -3.19 -13.04
CA SER A 259 -25.42 -3.70 -14.40
C SER A 259 -25.47 -5.23 -14.44
N PRO A 260 -26.04 -5.83 -15.50
CA PRO A 260 -25.93 -7.27 -15.71
C PRO A 260 -24.47 -7.64 -16.02
N PHE A 261 -24.16 -8.92 -15.85
CA PHE A 261 -22.86 -9.49 -16.21
C PHE A 261 -23.06 -10.82 -16.96
N PRO A 262 -22.12 -11.23 -17.84
CA PRO A 262 -22.24 -12.51 -18.56
C PRO A 262 -22.17 -13.69 -17.59
N PHE A 263 -23.13 -14.61 -17.69
CA PHE A 263 -23.28 -15.77 -16.83
C PHE A 263 -23.66 -17.02 -17.65
N PRO A 264 -23.20 -18.23 -17.26
CA PRO A 264 -22.15 -18.55 -16.26
C PRO A 264 -20.78 -17.95 -16.57
N GLN A 265 -19.86 -18.01 -15.61
CA GLN A 265 -18.47 -17.56 -15.78
C GLN A 265 -17.48 -18.68 -15.48
N GLN A 266 -16.37 -18.73 -16.22
CA GLN A 266 -15.33 -19.76 -16.08
C GLN A 266 -15.83 -21.17 -16.44
N HIS A 267 -15.05 -21.91 -17.24
CA HIS A 267 -15.33 -23.29 -17.66
C HIS A 267 -16.58 -23.55 -18.53
N ILE A 268 -17.56 -22.64 -18.53
CA ILE A 268 -18.76 -22.67 -19.38
C ILE A 268 -18.87 -21.32 -20.10
N GLN A 269 -19.15 -21.35 -21.40
CA GLN A 269 -19.38 -20.13 -22.16
C GLN A 269 -20.65 -19.43 -21.64
N PRO A 270 -20.60 -18.10 -21.38
CA PRO A 270 -21.78 -17.36 -20.99
C PRO A 270 -22.87 -17.49 -22.07
N PHE A 271 -24.11 -17.72 -21.65
CA PHE A 271 -25.26 -17.78 -22.55
C PHE A 271 -26.37 -16.80 -22.17
N MET A 272 -26.24 -16.13 -21.01
CA MET A 272 -27.16 -15.10 -20.56
C MET A 272 -26.43 -13.95 -19.88
N GLY A 273 -26.99 -12.76 -19.93
CA GLY A 273 -26.66 -11.70 -18.97
C GLY A 273 -27.51 -11.89 -17.72
N LEU A 274 -26.89 -11.86 -16.54
CA LEU A 274 -27.59 -11.97 -15.26
C LEU A 274 -27.39 -10.69 -14.44
N LEU A 275 -28.49 -10.12 -13.96
CA LEU A 275 -28.48 -9.04 -12.97
C LEU A 275 -29.17 -9.57 -11.72
N LEU A 276 -28.50 -9.45 -10.58
CA LEU A 276 -29.05 -9.83 -9.28
C LEU A 276 -29.08 -8.62 -8.36
N GLY A 277 -30.18 -8.42 -7.65
CA GLY A 277 -30.35 -7.49 -6.54
C GLY A 277 -30.72 -8.26 -5.27
N PHE A 278 -30.27 -7.82 -4.11
CA PHE A 278 -30.57 -8.45 -2.84
C PHE A 278 -31.05 -7.43 -1.82
N VAL A 279 -32.18 -7.72 -1.19
CA VAL A 279 -32.74 -6.96 -0.08
C VAL A 279 -32.73 -7.86 1.17
N PRO A 280 -31.86 -7.59 2.15
CA PRO A 280 -31.76 -8.42 3.35
C PRO A 280 -33.03 -8.34 4.20
N SER A 281 -33.40 -9.46 4.82
CA SER A 281 -34.48 -9.54 5.80
C SER A 281 -34.08 -8.87 7.11
N ALA A 282 -35.02 -8.16 7.73
CA ALA A 282 -34.82 -7.58 9.06
C ALA A 282 -34.89 -8.62 10.20
N GLU A 283 -35.46 -9.79 9.93
CA GLU A 283 -35.76 -10.80 10.96
C GLU A 283 -34.67 -11.86 11.09
N MET A 284 -34.05 -12.24 9.99
CA MET A 284 -33.09 -13.35 9.94
C MET A 284 -31.89 -13.02 9.07
N ASP A 285 -30.70 -13.11 9.66
CA ASP A 285 -29.43 -12.88 8.99
C ASP A 285 -29.27 -13.80 7.76
N ARG A 286 -28.63 -13.28 6.71
CA ARG A 286 -28.34 -14.01 5.44
C ARG A 286 -29.58 -14.59 4.75
N THR A 287 -30.74 -13.98 4.98
CA THR A 287 -31.97 -14.28 4.25
C THR A 287 -32.54 -12.99 3.69
N GLY A 288 -33.42 -13.10 2.70
CA GLY A 288 -34.03 -11.93 2.10
C GLY A 288 -34.64 -12.23 0.74
N GLN A 289 -35.00 -11.15 0.06
CA GLN A 289 -35.56 -11.18 -1.28
C GLN A 289 -34.44 -10.96 -2.30
N VAL A 290 -34.43 -11.76 -3.35
CA VAL A 290 -33.53 -11.58 -4.49
C VAL A 290 -34.33 -11.19 -5.71
N ASP A 291 -33.99 -10.02 -6.24
CA ASP A 291 -34.46 -9.54 -7.53
C ASP A 291 -33.53 -10.09 -8.61
N TYR A 292 -34.08 -10.57 -9.71
CA TYR A 292 -33.27 -11.05 -10.83
C TYR A 292 -33.79 -10.52 -12.15
N LYS A 293 -32.85 -10.28 -13.07
CA LYS A 293 -33.15 -10.03 -14.49
C LYS A 293 -32.20 -10.85 -15.35
N ALA A 294 -32.76 -11.49 -16.37
CA ALA A 294 -32.06 -12.34 -17.31
C ALA A 294 -32.16 -11.75 -18.71
N TYR A 295 -31.01 -11.54 -19.33
CA TYR A 295 -30.85 -10.87 -20.62
C TYR A 295 -30.30 -11.86 -21.65
N PRO A 296 -30.67 -11.72 -22.94
CA PRO A 296 -30.04 -12.50 -23.99
C PRO A 296 -28.59 -12.07 -24.20
N ILE A 297 -27.76 -13.01 -24.61
CA ILE A 297 -26.46 -12.68 -25.21
C ILE A 297 -26.63 -12.50 -26.72
N VAL A 298 -26.05 -11.43 -27.26
CA VAL A 298 -26.15 -11.00 -28.66
C VAL A 298 -24.76 -11.04 -29.29
N GLY A 299 -24.62 -11.84 -30.36
CA GLY A 299 -23.37 -12.00 -31.10
C GLY A 299 -22.30 -12.80 -30.35
N ASP A 300 -21.15 -12.98 -31.00
CA ASP A 300 -20.08 -13.85 -30.51
C ASP A 300 -19.21 -13.21 -29.41
N ASP A 301 -19.37 -11.89 -29.18
CA ASP A 301 -18.62 -11.12 -28.19
C ASP A 301 -19.23 -11.17 -26.77
N PHE A 302 -20.19 -12.06 -26.53
CA PHE A 302 -20.93 -12.17 -25.26
C PHE A 302 -21.59 -10.85 -24.80
N LYS A 303 -21.96 -9.97 -25.75
CA LYS A 303 -22.63 -8.71 -25.43
C LYS A 303 -24.02 -8.99 -24.88
N ILE A 304 -24.36 -8.31 -23.78
CA ILE A 304 -25.66 -8.43 -23.14
C ILE A 304 -26.64 -7.54 -23.89
N GLY A 305 -27.81 -8.07 -24.26
CA GLY A 305 -28.88 -7.30 -24.90
C GLY A 305 -29.46 -6.22 -23.99
N ASP A 306 -30.13 -5.22 -24.58
CA ASP A 306 -30.62 -4.06 -23.86
C ASP A 306 -31.86 -4.35 -22.99
N GLU A 307 -32.69 -5.32 -23.40
CA GLU A 307 -33.93 -5.67 -22.72
C GLU A 307 -33.85 -7.06 -22.05
N PRO A 308 -34.37 -7.19 -20.80
CA PRO A 308 -34.45 -8.48 -20.13
C PRO A 308 -35.56 -9.33 -20.76
N ILE A 309 -35.29 -10.62 -20.95
CA ILE A 309 -36.30 -11.61 -21.40
C ILE A 309 -37.12 -12.12 -20.22
N LEU A 310 -36.54 -12.07 -19.02
CA LEU A 310 -37.19 -12.49 -17.80
C LEU A 310 -36.73 -11.61 -16.65
N GLU A 311 -37.68 -11.23 -15.80
CA GLU A 311 -37.42 -10.56 -14.54
C GLU A 311 -38.40 -11.03 -13.48
N GLY A 312 -37.98 -10.96 -12.22
CA GLY A 312 -38.83 -11.36 -11.11
C GLY A 312 -38.13 -11.24 -9.78
N GLN A 313 -38.81 -11.74 -8.75
CA GLN A 313 -38.30 -11.79 -7.38
C GLN A 313 -38.46 -13.21 -6.86
N VAL A 314 -37.46 -13.71 -6.16
CA VAL A 314 -37.51 -15.00 -5.46
C VAL A 314 -37.03 -14.84 -4.03
N LYS A 315 -37.51 -15.69 -3.13
CA LYS A 315 -36.90 -15.81 -1.80
C LYS A 315 -35.63 -16.66 -1.90
N SER A 316 -34.68 -16.40 -1.00
CA SER A 316 -33.50 -17.26 -0.85
C SER A 316 -33.93 -18.72 -0.67
N GLY A 317 -33.35 -19.63 -1.46
CA GLY A 317 -33.66 -21.06 -1.48
C GLY A 317 -34.63 -21.50 -2.59
N GLU A 318 -35.40 -20.58 -3.17
CA GLU A 318 -36.31 -20.88 -4.29
C GLU A 318 -35.57 -20.95 -5.63
N THR A 319 -36.14 -21.70 -6.57
CA THR A 319 -35.62 -21.86 -7.93
C THR A 319 -36.45 -21.04 -8.91
N PHE A 320 -35.81 -20.38 -9.87
CA PHE A 320 -36.44 -19.76 -11.03
C PHE A 320 -35.85 -20.35 -12.32
N HIS A 321 -36.55 -20.24 -13.44
CA HIS A 321 -36.11 -20.82 -14.72
C HIS A 321 -35.81 -19.74 -15.74
N ALA A 322 -34.62 -19.78 -16.35
CA ALA A 322 -34.23 -18.91 -17.46
C ALA A 322 -33.50 -19.72 -18.54
N PHE A 323 -33.80 -19.47 -19.81
CA PHE A 323 -33.14 -20.12 -20.96
C PHE A 323 -33.08 -21.66 -20.87
N ASN A 324 -34.17 -22.33 -20.49
CA ASN A 324 -34.26 -23.78 -20.26
C ASN A 324 -33.34 -24.34 -19.14
N HIS A 325 -32.83 -23.47 -18.27
CA HIS A 325 -32.04 -23.85 -17.11
C HIS A 325 -32.76 -23.45 -15.82
N GLY A 326 -32.57 -24.23 -14.76
CA GLY A 326 -32.99 -23.86 -13.41
C GLY A 326 -31.89 -23.07 -12.71
N LEU A 327 -32.21 -21.96 -12.08
CA LEU A 327 -31.31 -21.18 -11.24
C LEU A 327 -31.85 -21.16 -9.82
N ALA A 328 -30.98 -21.42 -8.85
CA ALA A 328 -31.34 -21.39 -7.44
C ALA A 328 -30.29 -20.64 -6.63
N ILE A 329 -30.75 -19.86 -5.66
CA ILE A 329 -29.89 -19.14 -4.73
C ILE A 329 -29.86 -19.95 -3.44
N ARG A 330 -28.83 -20.76 -3.28
CA ARG A 330 -28.79 -21.77 -2.21
C ARG A 330 -28.22 -21.23 -0.91
N GLU A 331 -27.31 -20.26 -1.00
CA GLU A 331 -26.61 -19.72 0.15
C GLU A 331 -26.32 -18.24 -0.04
N ILE A 332 -26.38 -17.48 1.06
CA ILE A 332 -25.97 -16.09 1.11
C ILE A 332 -24.84 -15.98 2.13
N ARG A 333 -23.69 -15.50 1.68
CA ARG A 333 -22.51 -15.25 2.53
C ARG A 333 -22.17 -13.78 2.55
N TYR A 334 -21.38 -13.39 3.53
CA TYR A 334 -20.74 -12.08 3.49
C TYR A 334 -19.50 -12.12 2.60
N TRP A 335 -19.19 -11.00 1.98
CA TRP A 335 -17.87 -10.74 1.40
C TRP A 335 -17.33 -9.41 1.93
N VAL A 336 -16.01 -9.31 1.94
CA VAL A 336 -15.30 -8.08 2.31
C VAL A 336 -14.18 -7.80 1.30
N THR A 337 -14.07 -6.54 0.91
CA THR A 337 -12.87 -6.03 0.28
C THR A 337 -11.92 -5.51 1.34
N MET A 338 -10.66 -5.90 1.21
CA MET A 338 -9.59 -5.52 2.12
C MET A 338 -8.45 -4.88 1.35
N THR A 339 -7.89 -3.81 1.90
CA THR A 339 -6.62 -3.29 1.41
C THR A 339 -5.46 -3.99 2.12
N VAL A 340 -4.56 -4.59 1.35
CA VAL A 340 -3.29 -5.17 1.80
C VAL A 340 -2.18 -4.16 1.52
N ARG A 341 -1.43 -3.75 2.57
CA ARG A 341 -0.36 -2.75 2.45
C ARG A 341 0.98 -3.26 2.95
N HIS A 342 2.04 -2.97 2.21
CA HIS A 342 3.44 -3.10 2.62
C HIS A 342 4.12 -1.75 2.45
N GLU A 343 4.55 -1.13 3.54
CA GLU A 343 5.18 0.20 3.54
C GLU A 343 6.49 0.14 4.33
N PRO A 344 7.55 -0.50 3.80
CA PRO A 344 8.71 -0.90 4.59
C PRO A 344 9.57 0.28 5.06
N GLY A 345 9.49 1.43 4.39
CA GLY A 345 10.20 2.64 4.81
C GLY A 345 9.43 3.49 5.82
N LYS A 346 8.12 3.30 5.96
CA LYS A 346 7.29 4.10 6.89
C LYS A 346 7.71 3.99 8.35
N PRO A 347 8.00 2.80 8.91
CA PRO A 347 8.52 2.70 10.28
C PRO A 347 9.85 3.45 10.46
N VAL A 348 10.74 3.40 9.45
CA VAL A 348 12.03 4.10 9.46
C VAL A 348 11.82 5.63 9.51
N VAL A 349 10.90 6.15 8.69
CA VAL A 349 10.55 7.57 8.67
C VAL A 349 10.00 8.02 10.03
N LEU A 350 9.04 7.28 10.59
CA LEU A 350 8.42 7.62 11.88
C LEU A 350 9.42 7.58 13.04
N ALA A 351 10.24 6.54 13.12
CA ALA A 351 11.29 6.43 14.15
C ALA A 351 12.32 7.58 14.01
N SER A 352 12.71 7.89 12.77
CA SER A 352 13.65 8.97 12.50
C SER A 352 13.06 10.35 12.84
N LEU A 353 11.76 10.57 12.61
CA LEU A 353 11.08 11.80 13.02
C LEU A 353 11.15 12.01 14.53
N CYS A 354 10.87 10.96 15.32
CA CYS A 354 11.01 11.00 16.78
C CYS A 354 12.46 11.31 17.20
N MET A 355 13.44 10.66 16.56
CA MET A 355 14.86 10.89 16.80
C MET A 355 15.28 12.33 16.48
N GLY A 356 14.76 12.90 15.39
CA GLY A 356 15.03 14.28 15.00
C GLY A 356 14.46 15.29 15.98
N LEU A 357 13.21 15.07 16.43
CA LEU A 357 12.59 15.89 17.47
C LEU A 357 13.41 15.85 18.77
N LEU A 358 13.86 14.66 19.18
CA LEU A 358 14.73 14.51 20.35
C LEU A 358 16.05 15.28 20.17
N GLY A 359 16.69 15.18 19.00
CA GLY A 359 17.93 15.91 18.69
C GLY A 359 17.76 17.43 18.77
N LEU A 360 16.63 17.96 18.28
CA LEU A 360 16.29 19.38 18.39
C LEU A 360 16.08 19.81 19.84
N THR A 361 15.37 18.99 20.63
CA THR A 361 15.12 19.25 22.06
C THR A 361 16.44 19.29 22.84
N ILE A 362 17.29 18.28 22.68
CA ILE A 362 18.62 18.22 23.33
C ILE A 362 19.47 19.44 22.97
N THR A 363 19.46 19.82 21.69
CA THR A 363 20.23 20.99 21.21
C THR A 363 19.73 22.28 21.87
N THR A 364 18.42 22.46 21.95
CA THR A 364 17.80 23.67 22.47
C THR A 364 18.02 23.79 23.97
N VAL A 365 17.76 22.72 24.72
CA VAL A 365 17.98 22.65 26.16
C VAL A 365 19.46 22.84 26.51
N GLY A 366 20.37 22.17 25.78
CA GLY A 366 21.81 22.33 25.98
C GLY A 366 22.30 23.76 25.70
N ARG A 367 21.66 24.49 24.76
CA ARG A 367 21.95 25.91 24.53
C ARG A 367 21.43 26.79 25.65
N MET A 368 20.27 26.47 26.23
CA MET A 368 19.70 27.21 27.36
C MET A 368 20.58 27.10 28.61
N PHE A 369 21.01 25.88 28.98
CA PHE A 369 21.91 25.68 30.12
C PHE A 369 23.24 26.44 29.95
N ARG A 370 23.87 26.35 28.77
CA ARG A 370 25.10 27.13 28.49
C ARG A 370 24.93 28.65 28.50
N ARG A 371 23.71 29.16 28.30
CA ARG A 371 23.40 30.59 28.42
C ARG A 371 23.27 30.97 29.89
N ARG A 372 22.56 30.15 30.68
CA ARG A 372 22.41 30.32 32.13
C ARG A 372 23.75 30.27 32.86
N ASP A 373 24.57 29.25 32.62
CA ASP A 373 25.91 29.11 33.23
C ASP A 373 26.87 30.25 32.87
N ARG A 374 26.57 31.00 31.79
CA ARG A 374 27.32 32.20 31.39
C ARG A 374 26.80 33.45 32.09
N ALA A 375 25.49 33.58 32.27
CA ALA A 375 24.89 34.67 33.03
C ALA A 375 25.31 34.62 34.52
N GLU A 376 25.32 33.42 35.11
CA GLU A 376 25.73 33.20 36.51
C GLU A 376 27.24 33.40 36.75
N ARG A 377 28.08 33.43 35.70
CA ARG A 377 29.53 33.69 35.80
C ARG A 377 29.94 35.14 35.58
N VAL A 378 29.01 35.99 35.14
CA VAL A 378 29.23 37.43 34.89
C VAL A 378 28.70 38.29 36.04
N LEU A 379 27.84 37.71 36.89
CA LEU A 379 27.50 38.19 38.24
C LEU A 379 28.56 37.71 39.22
#